data_AF-A2FDQ7-F1
#
_entry.id   AF-A2FDQ7-F1
#
_cell.length_a   1.000
_cell.length_b   1.000
_cell.length_c   1.000
_cell.angle_alpha   90.00
_cell.angle_beta   90.00
_cell.angle_gamma   90.00
#
_symmetry.space_group_name_H-M   'P 1'
#
loop_
_entity.id
_entity.type
_entity.pdbx_description
1 polymer ?
#
loop_
_entity_poly.entity_id
_entity_poly.type
_entity_poly.pdbx_seq_one_letter_code
_entity_poly.pdbx_strand_id
1 'polypeptide(L)'
;MSKEAGYNLQKLTNVTDNLFIQYVRVAYLTLLPNQLQEYFQILISHFSHRLHTDAGNEIISGLCRVMNLEKAGEIFEQNGFIRQLPFKQKQYTTQLLDFLFFLVNKAPNCFDDKAAAQIALLVEQEPRKCLTLLAFYAQQYDKIRDPMPFLDILFHESKNFRSSDCIADYISLLIWLLRQYPRFAEERLEHCWSYLLDMLTITTASHICMIYNGLCAVYEINPEKVKKFGIPSEAIACHVQHRSTQQATLSLLIRYPPPPDAKYIEQIILILTEIATYDEKATLLLLELAMEESNCKILVNNSEWMCRSLPRTLDTLRLFGVVILHESLRPAIVECPNTIAFFMSLLQVNSVGVCNAVCTIMKRLPLTVEFVFSLSSSGFLAGYFGEAREISEKKSVESSAQMSVQLSALRLLDTLARVRFVQEFMDMIPLVVDLCRTGKELALPASAVAVRLVRYPKCAKEMKARKLDEFYKQPIADPRVKKYGDKFLAVLSKIESQLSQ
;
A
#
# COMPACT_ATOMS: atom_id res chain seq x y z
N MET A 1 15.33 -73.67 -15.22
CA MET A 1 16.01 -72.38 -15.12
C MET A 1 16.43 -71.95 -16.53
N SER A 2 15.53 -71.30 -17.28
CA SER A 2 15.90 -70.70 -18.56
C SER A 2 16.71 -69.45 -18.28
N LYS A 3 17.89 -69.32 -18.91
CA LYS A 3 18.58 -68.03 -19.00
C LYS A 3 17.63 -67.07 -19.71
N GLU A 4 17.14 -66.04 -19.02
CA GLU A 4 16.43 -64.95 -19.67
C GLU A 4 17.34 -64.43 -20.78
N ALA A 5 16.89 -64.53 -22.03
CA ALA A 5 17.63 -64.06 -23.19
C ALA A 5 17.66 -62.53 -23.11
N GLY A 6 18.77 -61.99 -22.60
CA GLY A 6 18.98 -60.55 -22.48
C GLY A 6 18.93 -59.83 -23.83
N TYR A 7 18.64 -58.54 -23.79
CA TYR A 7 18.55 -57.70 -24.97
C TYR A 7 19.91 -57.57 -25.69
N ASN A 8 19.93 -57.65 -27.03
CA ASN A 8 21.17 -57.60 -27.80
C ASN A 8 21.61 -56.15 -28.07
N LEU A 9 22.49 -55.64 -27.20
CA LEU A 9 23.01 -54.26 -27.25
C LEU A 9 23.92 -53.98 -28.47
N GLN A 10 24.53 -54.99 -29.09
CA GLN A 10 25.43 -54.78 -30.24
C GLN A 10 24.70 -54.14 -31.43
N LYS A 11 23.40 -54.41 -31.57
CA LYS A 11 22.55 -53.85 -32.64
C LYS A 11 22.24 -52.37 -32.47
N LEU A 12 22.59 -51.77 -31.33
CA LEU A 12 22.45 -50.34 -31.07
C LEU A 12 23.72 -49.55 -31.38
N THR A 13 24.81 -50.20 -31.80
CA THR A 13 26.09 -49.52 -32.07
C THR A 13 26.14 -48.84 -33.44
N ASN A 14 25.28 -49.24 -34.39
CA ASN A 14 25.24 -48.67 -35.73
C ASN A 14 23.89 -47.97 -36.01
N VAL A 15 23.88 -46.64 -35.97
CA VAL A 15 22.69 -45.81 -36.24
C VAL A 15 22.22 -45.90 -37.70
N THR A 16 23.08 -46.34 -38.63
CA THR A 16 22.75 -46.48 -40.06
C THR A 16 22.06 -47.80 -40.41
N ASP A 17 21.92 -48.73 -39.45
CA ASP A 17 21.18 -49.97 -39.65
C ASP A 17 19.67 -49.67 -39.80
N ASN A 18 19.04 -50.21 -40.86
CA ASN A 18 17.60 -50.07 -41.12
C ASN A 18 16.74 -50.56 -39.94
N LEU A 19 17.26 -51.46 -39.10
CA LEU A 19 16.55 -51.98 -37.94
C LEU A 19 16.82 -51.20 -36.65
N PHE A 20 17.76 -50.25 -36.64
CA PHE A 20 18.18 -49.51 -35.45
C PHE A 20 16.99 -48.90 -34.68
N ILE A 21 16.12 -48.19 -35.39
CA ILE A 21 14.93 -47.55 -34.80
C ILE A 21 13.99 -48.59 -34.19
N GLN A 22 13.81 -49.74 -34.85
CA GLN A 22 12.97 -50.82 -34.33
C GLN A 22 13.55 -51.39 -33.03
N TYR A 23 14.86 -51.56 -32.96
CA TYR A 23 15.56 -52.01 -31.75
C TYR A 23 15.38 -51.00 -30.60
N VAL A 24 15.66 -49.71 -30.83
CA VAL A 24 15.44 -48.65 -29.82
C VAL A 24 13.99 -48.64 -29.31
N ARG A 25 13.01 -48.91 -30.19
CA ARG A 25 11.58 -48.94 -29.82
C ARG A 25 11.21 -50.10 -28.91
N VAL A 26 11.77 -51.29 -29.10
CA VAL A 26 11.40 -52.49 -28.32
C VAL A 26 12.31 -52.75 -27.11
N ALA A 27 13.38 -51.98 -26.96
CA ALA A 27 14.38 -52.17 -25.91
C ALA A 27 13.76 -52.26 -24.50
N TYR A 28 12.83 -51.37 -24.16
CA TYR A 28 12.18 -51.32 -22.84
C TYR A 28 11.41 -52.60 -22.46
N LEU A 29 11.04 -53.46 -23.42
CA LEU A 29 10.31 -54.72 -23.16
C LEU A 29 11.22 -55.87 -22.75
N THR A 30 12.51 -55.78 -23.04
CA THR A 30 13.45 -56.91 -23.00
C THR A 30 14.77 -56.59 -22.29
N LEU A 31 14.98 -55.33 -21.91
CA LEU A 31 16.19 -54.90 -21.21
C LEU A 31 16.21 -55.41 -19.77
N LEU A 32 17.31 -56.07 -19.39
CA LEU A 32 17.55 -56.47 -17.99
C LEU A 32 18.20 -55.34 -17.19
N PRO A 33 18.03 -55.28 -15.86
CA PRO A 33 18.58 -54.19 -15.04
C PRO A 33 20.11 -54.03 -15.12
N ASN A 34 20.84 -55.13 -15.30
CA ASN A 34 22.30 -55.12 -15.46
C ASN A 34 22.77 -54.61 -16.84
N GLN A 35 21.87 -54.49 -17.81
CA GLN A 35 22.14 -53.99 -19.16
C GLN A 35 21.85 -52.49 -19.31
N LEU A 36 21.21 -51.87 -18.31
CA LEU A 36 20.77 -50.46 -18.36
C LEU A 36 21.93 -49.48 -18.55
N GLN A 37 23.03 -49.68 -17.83
CA GLN A 37 24.20 -48.79 -17.92
C GLN A 37 24.80 -48.79 -19.32
N GLU A 38 25.06 -49.97 -19.89
CA GLU A 38 25.63 -50.12 -21.22
C GLU A 38 24.68 -49.61 -22.31
N TYR A 39 23.36 -49.85 -22.15
CA TYR A 39 22.34 -49.30 -23.03
C TYR A 39 22.36 -47.76 -23.07
N PHE A 40 22.35 -47.10 -21.91
CA PHE A 40 22.41 -45.64 -21.83
C PHE A 40 23.70 -45.10 -22.44
N GLN A 41 24.85 -45.73 -22.14
CA GLN A 41 26.13 -45.31 -22.68
C GLN A 41 26.17 -45.38 -24.21
N ILE A 42 25.69 -46.48 -24.82
CA ILE A 42 25.66 -46.64 -26.27
C ILE A 42 24.77 -45.56 -26.90
N LEU A 43 23.53 -45.41 -26.42
CA LEU A 43 22.59 -44.48 -27.03
C LEU A 43 23.02 -43.02 -26.91
N ILE A 44 23.56 -42.63 -25.76
CA ILE A 44 23.99 -41.24 -25.52
C ILE A 44 25.28 -40.94 -26.30
N SER A 45 26.17 -41.92 -26.48
CA SER A 45 27.39 -41.74 -27.27
C SER A 45 27.13 -41.33 -28.72
N HIS A 46 25.97 -41.69 -29.28
CA HIS A 46 25.63 -41.27 -30.65
C HIS A 46 25.50 -39.76 -30.80
N PHE A 47 25.14 -39.03 -29.73
CA PHE A 47 25.04 -37.57 -29.76
C PHE A 47 26.38 -36.85 -29.86
N SER A 48 27.53 -37.53 -29.67
CA SER A 48 28.83 -36.95 -29.97
C SER A 48 29.11 -36.83 -31.47
N HIS A 49 28.30 -37.47 -32.32
CA HIS A 49 28.41 -37.41 -33.77
C HIS A 49 27.22 -36.67 -34.40
N ARG A 50 27.37 -36.28 -35.67
CA ARG A 50 26.28 -35.64 -36.41
C ARG A 50 25.21 -36.68 -36.73
N LEU A 51 24.07 -36.60 -36.05
CA LEU A 51 22.93 -37.49 -36.23
C LEU A 51 21.83 -36.86 -37.08
N HIS A 52 21.08 -37.69 -37.81
CA HIS A 52 19.83 -37.28 -38.44
C HIS A 52 18.77 -37.01 -37.36
N THR A 53 17.95 -35.98 -37.56
CA THR A 53 16.98 -35.50 -36.56
C THR A 53 16.02 -36.60 -36.08
N ASP A 54 15.51 -37.42 -37.01
CA ASP A 54 14.57 -38.51 -36.66
C ASP A 54 15.22 -39.60 -35.80
N ALA A 55 16.47 -39.96 -36.10
CA ALA A 55 17.20 -40.95 -35.33
C ALA A 55 17.51 -40.44 -33.92
N GLY A 56 17.91 -39.17 -33.79
CA GLY A 56 18.12 -38.53 -32.48
C GLY A 56 16.85 -38.44 -31.63
N ASN A 57 15.72 -38.07 -32.25
CA ASN A 57 14.42 -38.01 -31.58
C ASN A 57 13.93 -39.38 -31.11
N GLU A 58 14.13 -40.43 -31.91
CA GLU A 58 13.82 -41.81 -31.52
C GLU A 58 14.74 -42.31 -30.39
N ILE A 59 16.02 -41.92 -30.39
CA ILE A 59 16.92 -42.22 -29.27
C ILE A 59 16.38 -41.59 -27.98
N ILE A 60 16.05 -40.29 -27.97
CA ILE A 60 15.48 -39.62 -26.79
C ILE A 60 14.17 -40.28 -26.35
N SER A 61 13.29 -40.60 -27.30
CA SER A 61 12.02 -41.29 -27.02
C SER A 61 12.24 -42.70 -26.44
N GLY A 62 13.26 -43.41 -26.93
CA GLY A 62 13.69 -44.70 -26.39
C GLY A 62 14.21 -44.59 -24.96
N LEU A 63 15.00 -43.55 -24.66
CA LEU A 63 15.43 -43.24 -23.31
C LEU A 63 14.22 -42.99 -22.39
N CYS A 64 13.23 -42.18 -22.81
CA CYS A 64 11.99 -41.96 -22.05
C CYS A 64 11.28 -43.27 -21.68
N ARG A 65 11.17 -44.22 -22.62
CA ARG A 65 10.49 -45.50 -22.37
C ARG A 65 11.24 -46.36 -21.36
N VAL A 66 12.56 -46.41 -21.46
CA VAL A 66 13.42 -47.21 -20.56
C VAL A 66 13.45 -46.64 -19.13
N MET A 67 13.26 -45.33 -18.96
CA MET A 67 13.16 -44.71 -17.62
C MET A 67 11.95 -45.20 -16.80
N ASN A 68 10.99 -45.90 -17.40
CA ASN A 68 9.90 -46.53 -16.66
C ASN A 68 10.29 -47.86 -15.99
N LEU A 69 11.44 -48.44 -16.34
CA LEU A 69 11.94 -49.66 -15.70
C LEU A 69 12.44 -49.38 -14.27
N GLU A 70 12.29 -50.38 -13.40
CA GLU A 70 12.84 -50.31 -12.04
C GLU A 70 14.37 -50.13 -12.09
N LYS A 71 14.92 -49.31 -11.18
CA LYS A 71 16.35 -48.97 -11.07
C LYS A 71 16.96 -48.18 -12.24
N ALA A 72 16.22 -47.93 -13.32
CA ALA A 72 16.72 -47.13 -14.45
C ALA A 72 17.11 -45.70 -14.02
N GLY A 73 16.30 -45.06 -13.19
CA GLY A 73 16.60 -43.74 -12.63
C GLY A 73 17.87 -43.71 -11.78
N GLU A 74 18.02 -44.66 -10.86
CA GLU A 74 19.20 -44.77 -9.98
C GLU A 74 20.49 -44.98 -10.78
N ILE A 75 20.46 -45.89 -11.76
CA ILE A 75 21.61 -46.16 -12.65
C ILE A 75 21.93 -44.92 -13.49
N PHE A 76 20.90 -44.21 -13.96
CA PHE A 76 21.09 -43.00 -14.75
C PHE A 76 21.77 -41.89 -13.95
N GLU A 77 21.33 -41.70 -12.71
CA GLU A 77 21.88 -40.73 -11.76
C GLU A 77 23.33 -41.06 -11.38
N GLN A 78 23.60 -42.30 -10.96
CA GLN A 78 24.94 -42.73 -10.50
C GLN A 78 26.02 -42.58 -11.58
N ASN A 79 25.66 -42.73 -12.85
CA ASN A 79 26.59 -42.61 -13.97
C ASN A 79 26.68 -41.19 -14.55
N GLY A 80 25.87 -40.24 -14.05
CA GLY A 80 25.91 -38.84 -14.50
C GLY A 80 25.57 -38.65 -15.99
N PHE A 81 24.71 -39.51 -16.55
CA PHE A 81 24.39 -39.51 -17.98
C PHE A 81 23.70 -38.22 -18.46
N ILE A 82 23.04 -37.50 -17.56
CA ILE A 82 22.42 -36.20 -17.85
C ILE A 82 23.41 -35.24 -18.54
N ARG A 83 24.68 -35.21 -18.10
CA ARG A 83 25.69 -34.25 -18.57
C ARG A 83 26.13 -34.47 -20.02
N GLN A 84 25.80 -35.63 -20.59
CA GLN A 84 26.17 -36.05 -21.94
C GLN A 84 25.02 -35.85 -22.95
N LEU A 85 23.86 -35.36 -22.50
CA LEU A 85 22.72 -35.10 -23.37
C LEU A 85 22.99 -33.91 -24.33
N PRO A 86 22.31 -33.87 -25.49
CA PRO A 86 22.60 -32.92 -26.56
C PRO A 86 22.01 -31.52 -26.35
N PHE A 87 22.22 -30.88 -25.18
CA PHE A 87 21.64 -29.57 -24.85
C PHE A 87 21.97 -28.43 -25.82
N LYS A 88 23.10 -28.54 -26.54
CA LYS A 88 23.53 -27.54 -27.54
C LYS A 88 22.84 -27.69 -28.90
N GLN A 89 22.15 -28.80 -29.14
CA GLN A 89 21.59 -29.14 -30.45
C GLN A 89 20.11 -28.76 -30.51
N LYS A 90 19.80 -27.57 -31.03
CA LYS A 90 18.45 -26.96 -31.04
C LYS A 90 17.36 -27.86 -31.65
N GLN A 91 17.73 -28.72 -32.59
CA GLN A 91 16.82 -29.64 -33.26
C GLN A 91 16.19 -30.70 -32.33
N TYR A 92 16.74 -30.89 -31.14
CA TYR A 92 16.27 -31.87 -30.15
C TYR A 92 15.63 -31.23 -28.91
N THR A 93 15.55 -29.90 -28.84
CA THR A 93 15.15 -29.17 -27.62
C THR A 93 13.79 -29.63 -27.07
N THR A 94 12.78 -29.80 -27.92
CA THR A 94 11.42 -30.21 -27.50
C THR A 94 11.43 -31.60 -26.87
N GLN A 95 11.97 -32.60 -27.57
CA GLN A 95 12.03 -33.98 -27.09
C GLN A 95 12.92 -34.11 -25.85
N LEU A 96 14.00 -33.31 -25.80
CA LEU A 96 14.87 -33.25 -24.64
C LEU A 96 14.14 -32.71 -23.41
N LEU A 97 13.35 -31.64 -23.55
CA LEU A 97 12.54 -31.11 -22.44
C LEU A 97 11.49 -32.12 -21.94
N ASP A 98 10.87 -32.86 -22.85
CA ASP A 98 9.94 -33.94 -22.47
C ASP A 98 10.67 -35.04 -21.69
N PHE A 99 11.89 -35.43 -22.11
CA PHE A 99 12.72 -36.38 -21.37
C PHE A 99 13.17 -35.84 -20.01
N LEU A 100 13.57 -34.58 -19.92
CA LEU A 100 13.93 -33.94 -18.64
C LEU A 100 12.74 -33.93 -17.69
N PHE A 101 11.52 -33.72 -18.19
CA PHE A 101 10.31 -33.82 -17.38
C PHE A 101 10.12 -35.23 -16.77
N PHE A 102 10.41 -36.29 -17.54
CA PHE A 102 10.44 -37.65 -16.97
C PHE A 102 11.53 -37.82 -15.92
N LEU A 103 12.73 -37.27 -16.17
CA LEU A 103 13.85 -37.34 -15.23
C LEU A 103 13.56 -36.65 -13.90
N VAL A 104 12.87 -35.51 -13.91
CA VAL A 104 12.44 -34.84 -12.66
C VAL A 104 11.62 -35.78 -11.79
N ASN A 105 10.78 -36.65 -12.36
CA ASN A 105 9.94 -37.57 -11.59
C ASN A 105 10.66 -38.86 -11.14
N LYS A 106 11.73 -39.26 -11.82
CA LYS A 106 12.38 -40.57 -11.63
C LYS A 106 13.77 -40.50 -11.01
N ALA A 107 14.51 -39.43 -11.26
CA ALA A 107 15.89 -39.23 -10.83
C ALA A 107 16.18 -37.73 -10.58
N PRO A 108 15.47 -37.06 -9.65
CA PRO A 108 15.60 -35.61 -9.47
C PRO A 108 16.98 -35.16 -8.95
N ASN A 109 17.78 -36.05 -8.36
CA ASN A 109 19.13 -35.70 -7.88
C ASN A 109 20.17 -35.64 -9.02
N CYS A 110 19.81 -36.00 -10.27
CA CYS A 110 20.73 -35.83 -11.40
C CYS A 110 20.92 -34.35 -11.80
N PHE A 111 20.03 -33.45 -11.37
CA PHE A 111 20.06 -32.03 -11.71
C PHE A 111 21.06 -31.25 -10.83
N ASP A 112 22.35 -31.57 -10.99
CA ASP A 112 23.46 -30.87 -10.32
C ASP A 112 23.83 -29.54 -11.03
N ASP A 113 24.81 -28.80 -10.47
CA ASP A 113 25.32 -27.52 -11.02
C ASP A 113 25.66 -27.59 -12.52
N LYS A 114 26.28 -28.70 -12.97
CA LYS A 114 26.73 -28.84 -14.35
C LYS A 114 25.54 -29.11 -15.27
N ALA A 115 24.60 -29.93 -14.83
CA ALA A 115 23.36 -30.18 -15.56
C ALA A 115 22.51 -28.91 -15.63
N ALA A 116 22.38 -28.17 -14.53
CA ALA A 116 21.64 -26.90 -14.49
C ALA A 116 22.20 -25.88 -15.49
N ALA A 117 23.52 -25.71 -15.54
CA ALA A 117 24.17 -24.82 -16.51
C ALA A 117 23.90 -25.21 -17.96
N GLN A 118 23.78 -26.51 -18.26
CA GLN A 118 23.44 -26.98 -19.61
C GLN A 118 21.96 -26.77 -19.93
N ILE A 119 21.06 -26.97 -18.96
CA ILE A 119 19.61 -26.78 -19.13
C ILE A 119 19.26 -25.30 -19.23
N ALA A 120 20.01 -24.40 -18.59
CA ALA A 120 19.84 -22.96 -18.72
C ALA A 120 19.88 -22.50 -20.20
N LEU A 121 20.70 -23.17 -21.05
CA LEU A 121 20.77 -22.90 -22.50
C LEU A 121 19.45 -23.16 -23.25
N LEU A 122 18.55 -23.97 -22.68
CA LEU A 122 17.24 -24.27 -23.26
C LEU A 122 16.21 -23.18 -22.96
N VAL A 123 16.43 -22.37 -21.92
CA VAL A 123 15.48 -21.33 -21.46
C VAL A 123 15.26 -20.25 -22.51
N GLU A 124 16.30 -19.87 -23.25
CA GLU A 124 16.20 -18.90 -24.36
C GLU A 124 15.25 -19.40 -25.47
N GLN A 125 15.15 -20.71 -25.67
CA GLN A 125 14.40 -21.31 -26.77
C GLN A 125 12.94 -21.61 -26.38
N GLU A 126 12.73 -22.21 -25.20
CA GLU A 126 11.43 -22.71 -24.75
C GLU A 126 11.17 -22.32 -23.28
N PRO A 127 11.09 -21.01 -22.96
CA PRO A 127 11.05 -20.52 -21.58
C PRO A 127 9.86 -21.08 -20.79
N ARG A 128 8.69 -21.24 -21.43
CA ARG A 128 7.47 -21.75 -20.77
C ARG A 128 7.59 -23.21 -20.34
N LYS A 129 8.16 -24.06 -21.19
CA LYS A 129 8.38 -25.48 -20.87
C LYS A 129 9.45 -25.63 -19.80
N CYS A 130 10.54 -24.84 -19.88
CA CYS A 130 11.55 -24.80 -18.83
C CYS A 130 10.97 -24.35 -17.49
N LEU A 131 10.11 -23.34 -17.49
CA LEU A 131 9.43 -22.88 -16.27
C LEU A 131 8.52 -23.97 -15.68
N THR A 132 7.79 -24.68 -16.53
CA THR A 132 6.97 -25.83 -16.11
C THR A 132 7.85 -26.91 -15.50
N LEU A 133 8.97 -27.26 -16.15
CA LEU A 133 9.95 -28.23 -15.63
C LEU A 133 10.47 -27.84 -14.24
N LEU A 134 10.84 -26.57 -14.07
CA LEU A 134 11.29 -26.01 -12.79
C LEU A 134 10.18 -26.10 -11.72
N ALA A 135 8.93 -25.82 -12.09
CA ALA A 135 7.80 -25.94 -11.18
C ALA A 135 7.57 -27.38 -10.69
N PHE A 136 7.65 -28.37 -11.59
CA PHE A 136 7.54 -29.79 -11.21
C PHE A 136 8.73 -30.28 -10.38
N TYR A 137 9.93 -29.79 -10.68
CA TYR A 137 11.10 -30.09 -9.85
C TYR A 137 10.95 -29.51 -8.45
N ALA A 138 10.47 -28.27 -8.36
CA ALA A 138 10.23 -27.59 -7.10
C ALA A 138 9.16 -28.28 -6.23
N GLN A 139 8.23 -29.06 -6.79
CA GLN A 139 7.29 -29.88 -6.01
C GLN A 139 7.97 -31.03 -5.26
N GLN A 140 9.21 -31.38 -5.62
CA GLN A 140 9.99 -32.42 -4.99
C GLN A 140 11.11 -31.87 -4.09
N TYR A 141 11.08 -30.57 -3.77
CA TYR A 141 12.12 -29.85 -3.03
C TYR A 141 12.68 -30.63 -1.82
N ASP A 142 11.81 -31.14 -0.94
CA ASP A 142 12.21 -31.83 0.29
C ASP A 142 12.82 -33.22 0.07
N LYS A 143 12.65 -33.80 -1.12
CA LYS A 143 13.18 -35.13 -1.49
C LYS A 143 14.56 -35.04 -2.17
N ILE A 144 14.98 -33.83 -2.52
CA ILE A 144 16.19 -33.57 -3.30
C ILE A 144 17.32 -33.18 -2.35
N ARG A 145 18.51 -33.74 -2.57
CA ARG A 145 19.67 -33.49 -1.72
C ARG A 145 20.11 -32.02 -1.75
N ASP A 146 20.16 -31.44 -2.94
CA ASP A 146 20.48 -30.03 -3.16
C ASP A 146 19.63 -29.47 -4.32
N PRO A 147 18.48 -28.85 -4.03
CA PRO A 147 17.59 -28.33 -5.07
C PRO A 147 18.03 -26.96 -5.62
N MET A 148 19.00 -26.27 -5.00
CA MET A 148 19.35 -24.88 -5.37
C MET A 148 19.92 -24.74 -6.78
N PRO A 149 20.88 -25.57 -7.23
CA PRO A 149 21.52 -25.40 -8.52
C PRO A 149 20.54 -25.31 -9.69
N PHE A 150 19.50 -26.14 -9.66
CA PHE A 150 18.50 -26.16 -10.71
C PHE A 150 17.47 -25.04 -10.54
N LEU A 151 17.04 -24.74 -9.32
CA LEU A 151 16.10 -23.63 -9.07
C LEU A 151 16.72 -22.26 -9.33
N ASP A 152 18.04 -22.11 -9.18
CA ASP A 152 18.74 -20.85 -9.44
C ASP A 152 18.74 -20.44 -10.92
N ILE A 153 18.35 -21.34 -11.83
CA ILE A 153 18.04 -21.01 -13.23
C ILE A 153 16.95 -19.92 -13.30
N LEU A 154 15.99 -19.91 -12.35
CA LEU A 154 14.97 -18.86 -12.25
C LEU A 154 15.59 -17.46 -12.17
N PHE A 155 16.72 -17.33 -11.49
CA PHE A 155 17.41 -16.06 -11.27
C PHE A 155 18.41 -15.75 -12.39
N HIS A 156 19.23 -16.74 -12.77
CA HIS A 156 20.25 -16.59 -13.82
C HIS A 156 19.64 -16.26 -15.18
N GLU A 157 18.54 -16.91 -15.53
CA GLU A 157 17.87 -16.75 -16.83
C GLU A 157 16.61 -15.86 -16.72
N SER A 158 16.51 -15.02 -15.68
CA SER A 158 15.32 -14.20 -15.41
C SER A 158 14.91 -13.29 -16.57
N LYS A 159 15.85 -12.84 -17.40
CA LYS A 159 15.58 -12.04 -18.62
C LYS A 159 14.69 -12.78 -19.62
N ASN A 160 14.85 -14.09 -19.74
CA ASN A 160 14.08 -14.93 -20.68
C ASN A 160 12.66 -15.21 -20.17
N PHE A 161 12.45 -15.22 -18.84
CA PHE A 161 11.10 -15.34 -18.27
C PHE A 161 10.32 -14.01 -18.31
N ARG A 162 11.00 -12.88 -18.49
CA ARG A 162 10.40 -11.53 -18.60
C ARG A 162 9.73 -11.25 -19.95
N SER A 163 10.14 -11.91 -21.04
CA SER A 163 9.78 -11.58 -22.43
C SER A 163 8.39 -12.04 -22.92
N SER A 164 7.39 -11.97 -22.04
CA SER A 164 5.98 -11.68 -22.34
C SER A 164 4.98 -12.78 -22.74
N ASP A 165 5.09 -13.99 -22.17
CA ASP A 165 3.91 -14.88 -21.90
C ASP A 165 4.04 -15.66 -20.58
N CYS A 166 5.28 -15.77 -20.05
CA CYS A 166 5.56 -16.57 -18.86
C CYS A 166 5.59 -15.75 -17.57
N ILE A 167 5.43 -14.43 -17.62
CA ILE A 167 5.67 -13.55 -16.46
C ILE A 167 4.72 -13.87 -15.30
N ALA A 168 3.45 -14.15 -15.59
CA ALA A 168 2.45 -14.49 -14.59
C ALA A 168 2.80 -15.82 -13.88
N ASP A 169 3.13 -16.85 -14.67
CA ASP A 169 3.53 -18.17 -14.17
C ASP A 169 4.84 -18.07 -13.38
N TYR A 170 5.78 -17.23 -13.84
CA TYR A 170 7.09 -17.04 -13.23
C TYR A 170 6.97 -16.37 -11.86
N ILE A 171 6.23 -15.26 -11.78
CA ILE A 171 5.96 -14.58 -10.51
C ILE A 171 5.23 -15.52 -9.54
N SER A 172 4.25 -16.28 -10.04
CA SER A 172 3.50 -17.24 -9.23
C SER A 172 4.38 -18.34 -8.66
N LEU A 173 5.31 -18.88 -9.46
CA LEU A 173 6.26 -19.91 -9.02
C LEU A 173 7.21 -19.36 -7.93
N LEU A 174 7.76 -18.16 -8.11
CA LEU A 174 8.62 -17.53 -7.09
C LEU A 174 7.89 -17.35 -5.76
N ILE A 175 6.67 -16.80 -5.79
CA ILE A 175 5.87 -16.60 -4.58
C ILE A 175 5.50 -17.92 -3.93
N TRP A 176 5.14 -18.94 -4.74
CA TRP A 176 4.83 -20.26 -4.24
C TRP A 176 6.03 -20.91 -3.54
N LEU A 177 7.23 -20.85 -4.14
CA LEU A 177 8.47 -21.34 -3.55
C LEU A 177 8.77 -20.67 -2.20
N LEU A 178 8.65 -19.34 -2.14
CA LEU A 178 8.87 -18.59 -0.89
C LEU A 178 7.85 -18.93 0.21
N ARG A 179 6.60 -19.26 -0.17
CA ARG A 179 5.54 -19.61 0.80
C ARG A 179 5.63 -21.05 1.29
N GLN A 180 6.00 -21.99 0.43
CA GLN A 180 6.02 -23.41 0.77
C GLN A 180 7.31 -23.84 1.46
N TYR A 181 8.44 -23.24 1.11
CA TYR A 181 9.74 -23.73 1.56
C TYR A 181 10.51 -22.65 2.36
N PRO A 182 10.52 -22.74 3.70
CA PRO A 182 11.17 -21.75 4.57
C PRO A 182 12.65 -21.55 4.25
N ARG A 183 13.39 -22.64 3.95
CA ARG A 183 14.81 -22.56 3.56
C ARG A 183 15.01 -21.73 2.29
N PHE A 184 14.15 -21.92 1.29
CA PHE A 184 14.18 -21.10 0.07
C PHE A 184 13.89 -19.63 0.39
N ALA A 185 12.91 -19.35 1.24
CA ALA A 185 12.61 -17.98 1.67
C ALA A 185 13.79 -17.32 2.41
N GLU A 186 14.46 -18.04 3.30
CA GLU A 186 15.62 -17.52 4.02
C GLU A 186 16.75 -17.11 3.06
N GLU A 187 17.05 -17.95 2.07
CA GLU A 187 18.18 -17.77 1.15
C GLU A 187 17.87 -16.87 -0.07
N ARG A 188 16.62 -16.80 -0.54
CA ARG A 188 16.25 -16.19 -1.83
C ARG A 188 15.23 -15.06 -1.75
N LEU A 189 14.69 -14.71 -0.59
CA LEU A 189 13.70 -13.62 -0.46
C LEU A 189 14.20 -12.27 -1.03
N GLU A 190 15.45 -11.90 -0.73
CA GLU A 190 16.06 -10.66 -1.22
C GLU A 190 16.20 -10.66 -2.75
N HIS A 191 16.66 -11.79 -3.30
CA HIS A 191 16.75 -11.99 -4.74
C HIS A 191 15.37 -11.84 -5.39
N CYS A 192 14.36 -12.56 -4.90
CA CYS A 192 12.99 -12.45 -5.43
C CYS A 192 12.47 -11.01 -5.38
N TRP A 193 12.67 -10.30 -4.27
CA TRP A 193 12.30 -8.89 -4.16
C TRP A 193 12.99 -8.04 -5.23
N SER A 194 14.33 -8.10 -5.31
CA SER A 194 15.10 -7.30 -6.27
C SER A 194 14.73 -7.62 -7.72
N TYR A 195 14.51 -8.89 -8.07
CA TYR A 195 14.12 -9.27 -9.42
C TYR A 195 12.72 -8.76 -9.78
N LEU A 196 11.77 -8.75 -8.83
CA LEU A 196 10.46 -8.14 -9.04
C LEU A 196 10.58 -6.62 -9.23
N LEU A 197 11.43 -5.94 -8.45
CA LEU A 197 11.69 -4.51 -8.62
C LEU A 197 12.25 -4.20 -10.01
N ASP A 198 13.25 -4.96 -10.46
CA ASP A 198 13.84 -4.81 -11.80
C ASP A 198 12.82 -5.05 -12.92
N MET A 199 11.77 -5.85 -12.68
CA MET A 199 10.70 -6.08 -13.66
C MET A 199 9.73 -4.91 -13.79
N LEU A 200 9.73 -3.95 -12.86
CA LEU A 200 8.91 -2.75 -12.96
C LEU A 200 9.29 -1.86 -14.16
N THR A 201 10.43 -2.10 -14.82
CA THR A 201 10.80 -1.41 -16.07
C THR A 201 9.98 -1.86 -17.28
N ILE A 202 9.15 -2.90 -17.16
CA ILE A 202 8.27 -3.40 -18.23
C ILE A 202 7.16 -2.38 -18.50
N THR A 203 6.82 -2.16 -19.78
CA THR A 203 5.87 -1.12 -20.20
C THR A 203 4.40 -1.56 -20.18
N THR A 204 4.12 -2.86 -20.16
CA THR A 204 2.75 -3.38 -20.19
C THR A 204 2.05 -3.22 -18.85
N ALA A 205 0.96 -2.44 -18.80
CA ALA A 205 0.23 -2.15 -17.57
C ALA A 205 -0.27 -3.40 -16.81
N SER A 206 -0.76 -4.43 -17.53
CA SER A 206 -1.21 -5.68 -16.90
C SER A 206 -0.07 -6.41 -16.18
N HIS A 207 1.12 -6.43 -16.79
CA HIS A 207 2.32 -7.02 -16.19
C HIS A 207 2.79 -6.21 -14.98
N ILE A 208 2.80 -4.88 -15.07
CA ILE A 208 3.11 -4.00 -13.92
C ILE A 208 2.18 -4.30 -12.74
N CYS A 209 0.87 -4.46 -12.98
CA CYS A 209 -0.08 -4.84 -11.93
C CYS A 209 0.26 -6.20 -11.30
N MET A 210 0.60 -7.21 -12.11
CA MET A 210 1.01 -8.52 -11.62
C MET A 210 2.29 -8.44 -10.77
N ILE A 211 3.26 -7.63 -11.18
CA ILE A 211 4.51 -7.41 -10.45
C ILE A 211 4.25 -6.74 -9.11
N TYR A 212 3.43 -5.67 -9.06
CA TYR A 212 3.05 -5.03 -7.79
C TYR A 212 2.30 -5.97 -6.85
N ASN A 213 1.38 -6.79 -7.38
CA ASN A 213 0.71 -7.82 -6.59
C ASN A 213 1.70 -8.87 -6.08
N GLY A 214 2.70 -9.23 -6.89
CA GLY A 214 3.77 -10.11 -6.48
C GLY A 214 4.65 -9.52 -5.37
N LEU A 215 4.99 -8.23 -5.47
CA LEU A 215 5.70 -7.50 -4.41
C LEU A 215 4.90 -7.49 -3.11
N CYS A 216 3.58 -7.26 -3.18
CA CYS A 216 2.70 -7.36 -2.01
C CYS A 216 2.78 -8.77 -1.38
N ALA A 217 2.70 -9.82 -2.21
CA ALA A 217 2.77 -11.18 -1.74
C ALA A 217 4.13 -11.56 -1.13
N VAL A 218 5.24 -11.04 -1.67
CA VAL A 218 6.59 -11.22 -1.12
C VAL A 218 6.75 -10.46 0.20
N TYR A 219 6.24 -9.23 0.29
CA TYR A 219 6.24 -8.44 1.53
C TYR A 219 5.52 -9.16 2.67
N GLU A 220 4.35 -9.77 2.38
CA GLU A 220 3.55 -10.50 3.37
C GLU A 220 4.26 -11.74 3.97
N ILE A 221 5.30 -12.28 3.31
CA ILE A 221 6.05 -13.45 3.80
C ILE A 221 6.95 -13.08 4.97
N ASN A 222 7.67 -11.96 4.88
CA ASN A 222 8.52 -11.46 5.97
C ASN A 222 8.69 -9.93 5.90
N PRO A 223 7.74 -9.15 6.43
CA PRO A 223 7.76 -7.69 6.36
C PRO A 223 9.04 -7.07 6.93
N GLU A 224 9.54 -7.59 8.05
CA GLU A 224 10.69 -7.04 8.77
C GLU A 224 12.01 -7.20 8.00
N LYS A 225 12.17 -8.31 7.26
CA LYS A 225 13.32 -8.51 6.37
C LYS A 225 13.19 -7.65 5.12
N VAL A 226 12.00 -7.60 4.51
CA VAL A 226 11.75 -6.86 3.26
C VAL A 226 11.94 -5.34 3.42
N LYS A 227 11.55 -4.77 4.57
CA LYS A 227 11.76 -3.34 4.87
C LYS A 227 13.21 -2.89 4.72
N LYS A 228 14.19 -3.79 4.85
CA LYS A 228 15.63 -3.50 4.72
C LYS A 228 16.11 -3.43 3.27
N PHE A 229 15.35 -3.98 2.33
CA PHE A 229 15.73 -4.01 0.91
C PHE A 229 15.41 -2.73 0.17
N GLY A 230 14.54 -1.88 0.73
CA GLY A 230 14.12 -0.61 0.14
C GLY A 230 12.90 -0.72 -0.76
N ILE A 231 12.29 0.44 -1.00
CA ILE A 231 11.05 0.61 -1.77
C ILE A 231 11.35 1.26 -3.13
N PRO A 232 10.70 0.84 -4.24
CA PRO A 232 10.94 1.41 -5.57
C PRO A 232 10.21 2.75 -5.76
N SER A 233 10.58 3.79 -5.00
CA SER A 233 9.85 5.07 -4.98
C SER A 233 9.74 5.74 -6.36
N GLU A 234 10.77 5.62 -7.21
CA GLU A 234 10.77 6.21 -8.56
C GLU A 234 9.72 5.54 -9.47
N ALA A 235 9.70 4.21 -9.50
CA ALA A 235 8.72 3.44 -10.27
C ALA A 235 7.31 3.66 -9.72
N ILE A 236 7.16 3.77 -8.39
CA ILE A 236 5.89 4.11 -7.75
C ILE A 236 5.40 5.48 -8.19
N ALA A 237 6.25 6.51 -8.10
CA ALA A 237 5.89 7.89 -8.47
C ALA A 237 5.45 7.99 -9.95
N CYS A 238 6.03 7.18 -10.83
CA CYS A 238 5.61 7.06 -12.23
C CYS A 238 4.28 6.29 -12.36
N HIS A 239 4.21 5.05 -11.87
CA HIS A 239 3.10 4.13 -12.12
C HIS A 239 1.82 4.48 -11.35
N VAL A 240 1.91 5.20 -10.22
CA VAL A 240 0.72 5.59 -9.44
C VAL A 240 -0.13 6.61 -10.19
N GLN A 241 0.45 7.41 -11.09
CA GLN A 241 -0.25 8.39 -11.93
C GLN A 241 -1.12 7.72 -13.01
N HIS A 242 -0.81 6.48 -13.38
CA HIS A 242 -1.51 5.77 -14.44
C HIS A 242 -2.68 4.95 -13.89
N ARG A 243 -3.90 5.31 -14.30
CA ARG A 243 -5.16 4.68 -13.82
C ARG A 243 -5.18 3.15 -13.94
N SER A 244 -4.50 2.58 -14.94
CA SER A 244 -4.43 1.13 -15.15
C SER A 244 -3.59 0.40 -14.11
N THR A 245 -2.57 1.05 -13.54
CA THR A 245 -1.64 0.47 -12.54
C THR A 245 -1.86 0.99 -11.13
N GLN A 246 -2.58 2.10 -11.00
CA GLN A 246 -2.82 2.83 -9.76
C GLN A 246 -3.27 1.94 -8.60
N GLN A 247 -4.27 1.07 -8.78
CA GLN A 247 -4.77 0.22 -7.70
C GLN A 247 -3.73 -0.76 -7.16
N ALA A 248 -2.90 -1.33 -8.06
CA ALA A 248 -1.86 -2.26 -7.66
C ALA A 248 -0.72 -1.52 -6.94
N THR A 249 -0.34 -0.33 -7.42
CA THR A 249 0.64 0.53 -6.77
C THR A 249 0.19 0.99 -5.37
N LEU A 250 -1.06 1.46 -5.24
CA LEU A 250 -1.65 1.84 -3.95
C LEU A 250 -1.68 0.65 -2.97
N SER A 251 -1.95 -0.56 -3.47
CA SER A 251 -1.97 -1.76 -2.63
C SER A 251 -0.60 -2.09 -2.03
N LEU A 252 0.48 -1.82 -2.75
CA LEU A 252 1.84 -1.92 -2.21
C LEU A 252 2.11 -0.81 -1.19
N LEU A 253 1.79 0.44 -1.54
CA LEU A 253 2.03 1.60 -0.69
C LEU A 253 1.33 1.51 0.68
N ILE A 254 0.12 0.96 0.74
CA ILE A 254 -0.60 0.73 2.01
C ILE A 254 0.10 -0.31 2.89
N ARG A 255 0.70 -1.34 2.27
CA ARG A 255 1.41 -2.39 3.02
C ARG A 255 2.80 -1.96 3.46
N TYR A 256 3.47 -1.22 2.57
CA TYR A 256 4.83 -0.76 2.74
C TYR A 256 4.90 0.73 2.38
N PRO A 257 4.52 1.63 3.31
CA PRO A 257 4.60 3.06 3.09
C PRO A 257 6.07 3.50 2.91
N PRO A 258 6.34 4.45 2.00
CA PRO A 258 7.68 4.99 1.81
C PRO A 258 8.14 5.71 3.08
N PRO A 259 9.41 5.54 3.48
CA PRO A 259 9.95 6.28 4.62
C PRO A 259 10.00 7.80 4.32
N PRO A 260 10.03 8.67 5.34
CA PRO A 260 9.95 10.12 5.15
C PRO A 260 11.11 10.74 4.37
N ASP A 261 12.26 10.06 4.34
CA ASP A 261 13.46 10.43 3.60
C ASP A 261 13.54 9.79 2.20
N ALA A 262 12.50 9.07 1.79
CA ALA A 262 12.47 8.43 0.48
C ALA A 262 12.58 9.45 -0.65
N LYS A 263 13.47 9.16 -1.59
CA LYS A 263 13.54 9.88 -2.86
C LYS A 263 12.14 9.83 -3.52
N TYR A 264 11.64 10.97 -4.01
CA TYR A 264 10.30 11.14 -4.60
C TYR A 264 9.10 11.14 -3.64
N ILE A 265 9.29 11.16 -2.32
CA ILE A 265 8.16 11.22 -1.36
C ILE A 265 7.23 12.41 -1.61
N GLU A 266 7.80 13.59 -1.89
CA GLU A 266 7.03 14.80 -2.21
C GLU A 266 6.14 14.59 -3.43
N GLN A 267 6.70 14.07 -4.51
CA GLN A 267 5.93 13.78 -5.73
C GLN A 267 4.81 12.77 -5.45
N ILE A 268 5.10 11.72 -4.68
CA ILE A 268 4.09 10.70 -4.31
C ILE A 268 2.96 11.35 -3.51
N ILE A 269 3.27 12.17 -2.49
CA ILE A 269 2.25 12.86 -1.69
C ILE A 269 1.37 13.74 -2.57
N LEU A 270 1.96 14.54 -3.48
CA LEU A 270 1.20 15.41 -4.36
C LEU A 270 0.26 14.63 -5.28
N ILE A 271 0.73 13.54 -5.90
CA ILE A 271 -0.11 12.69 -6.74
C ILE A 271 -1.23 12.05 -5.90
N LEU A 272 -0.92 11.61 -4.67
CA LEU A 272 -1.92 11.05 -3.77
C LEU A 272 -3.00 12.08 -3.41
N THR A 273 -2.67 13.37 -3.26
CA THR A 273 -3.70 14.41 -3.02
C THR A 273 -4.69 14.55 -4.18
N GLU A 274 -4.26 14.28 -5.42
CA GLU A 274 -5.14 14.23 -6.58
C GLU A 274 -5.99 12.96 -6.57
N ILE A 275 -5.37 11.80 -6.36
CA ILE A 275 -6.06 10.51 -6.37
C ILE A 275 -7.08 10.40 -5.24
N ALA A 276 -6.77 10.95 -4.07
CA ALA A 276 -7.63 10.97 -2.89
C ALA A 276 -8.97 11.70 -3.13
N THR A 277 -9.08 12.50 -4.20
CA THR A 277 -10.37 13.13 -4.58
C THR A 277 -11.43 12.11 -5.03
N TYR A 278 -11.03 10.92 -5.45
CA TYR A 278 -11.96 9.88 -5.93
C TYR A 278 -11.66 8.47 -5.39
N ASP A 279 -10.57 8.27 -4.64
CA ASP A 279 -10.19 6.96 -4.08
C ASP A 279 -9.94 7.04 -2.57
N GLU A 280 -10.78 6.35 -1.79
CA GLU A 280 -10.69 6.29 -0.33
C GLU A 280 -9.37 5.68 0.17
N LYS A 281 -8.75 4.77 -0.59
CA LYS A 281 -7.46 4.16 -0.23
C LYS A 281 -6.32 5.18 -0.23
N ALA A 282 -6.32 6.10 -1.19
CA ALA A 282 -5.31 7.15 -1.26
C ALA A 282 -5.48 8.15 -0.11
N THR A 283 -6.72 8.44 0.29
CA THR A 283 -7.00 9.24 1.50
C THR A 283 -6.42 8.58 2.76
N LEU A 284 -6.66 7.28 2.95
CA LEU A 284 -6.12 6.55 4.11
C LEU A 284 -4.59 6.57 4.13
N LEU A 285 -3.96 6.36 2.99
CA LEU A 285 -2.51 6.43 2.86
C LEU A 285 -1.97 7.84 3.15
N LEU A 286 -2.65 8.90 2.69
CA LEU A 286 -2.28 10.28 3.02
C LEU A 286 -2.37 10.55 4.53
N LEU A 287 -3.40 10.05 5.20
CA LEU A 287 -3.54 10.18 6.65
C LEU A 287 -2.39 9.51 7.39
N GLU A 288 -1.98 8.32 6.96
CA GLU A 288 -0.84 7.59 7.52
C GLU A 288 0.48 8.34 7.27
N LEU A 289 0.73 8.80 6.04
CA LEU A 289 1.93 9.56 5.70
C LEU A 289 2.00 10.91 6.44
N ALA A 290 0.85 11.54 6.71
CA ALA A 290 0.75 12.79 7.46
C ALA A 290 1.00 12.63 8.97
N MET A 291 1.20 11.41 9.47
CA MET A 291 1.68 11.23 10.84
C MET A 291 3.10 11.79 11.04
N GLU A 292 3.86 11.94 9.95
CA GLU A 292 5.21 12.51 9.94
C GLU A 292 5.20 14.00 9.60
N GLU A 293 5.86 14.82 10.42
CA GLU A 293 5.84 16.28 10.29
C GLU A 293 6.42 16.76 8.94
N SER A 294 7.48 16.11 8.45
CA SER A 294 8.11 16.43 7.16
C SER A 294 7.13 16.28 5.98
N ASN A 295 6.28 15.26 6.02
CA ASN A 295 5.26 15.02 5.01
C ASN A 295 4.13 16.07 5.10
N CYS A 296 3.75 16.46 6.32
CA CYS A 296 2.79 17.55 6.51
C CYS A 296 3.30 18.90 6.00
N LYS A 297 4.61 19.18 6.09
CA LYS A 297 5.19 20.41 5.50
C LYS A 297 4.92 20.50 4.00
N ILE A 298 5.03 19.38 3.29
CA ILE A 298 4.72 19.29 1.85
C ILE A 298 3.25 19.61 1.60
N LEU A 299 2.34 19.06 2.41
CA LEU A 299 0.90 19.32 2.32
C LEU A 299 0.54 20.78 2.61
N VAL A 300 1.17 21.41 3.59
CA VAL A 300 0.92 22.82 3.95
C VAL A 300 1.41 23.74 2.83
N ASN A 301 2.59 23.47 2.27
CA ASN A 301 3.12 24.21 1.13
C ASN A 301 2.23 24.10 -0.13
N ASN A 302 1.48 23.00 -0.27
CA ASN A 302 0.59 22.72 -1.39
C ASN A 302 -0.88 22.68 -0.95
N SER A 303 -1.37 23.75 -0.34
CA SER A 303 -2.68 23.82 0.34
C SER A 303 -3.94 23.62 -0.54
N GLU A 304 -3.82 23.40 -1.85
CA GLU A 304 -4.97 23.22 -2.76
C GLU A 304 -5.88 22.05 -2.37
N TRP A 305 -5.30 21.01 -1.77
CA TRP A 305 -6.05 19.82 -1.32
C TRP A 305 -7.12 20.18 -0.28
N MET A 306 -6.97 21.26 0.48
CA MET A 306 -7.96 21.72 1.46
C MET A 306 -9.28 22.15 0.80
N CYS A 307 -9.20 22.66 -0.42
CA CYS A 307 -10.37 23.08 -1.21
C CYS A 307 -10.97 21.91 -2.01
N ARG A 308 -10.30 20.75 -2.04
CA ARG A 308 -10.75 19.54 -2.72
C ARG A 308 -11.42 18.62 -1.68
N SER A 309 -12.53 17.98 -2.05
CA SER A 309 -13.14 16.95 -1.20
C SER A 309 -12.38 15.63 -1.40
N LEU A 310 -11.84 15.02 -0.34
CA LEU A 310 -10.88 13.90 -0.44
C LEU A 310 -11.35 12.54 0.13
N PRO A 311 -12.24 11.77 -0.50
CA PRO A 311 -13.17 12.13 -1.56
C PRO A 311 -14.40 12.88 -1.01
N ARG A 312 -14.58 12.86 0.32
CA ARG A 312 -15.63 13.60 1.03
C ARG A 312 -15.01 14.73 1.85
N THR A 313 -15.79 15.77 2.13
CA THR A 313 -15.34 16.90 2.95
C THR A 313 -14.88 16.48 4.35
N LEU A 314 -15.52 15.45 4.93
CA LEU A 314 -15.13 14.90 6.23
C LEU A 314 -13.74 14.25 6.23
N ASP A 315 -13.32 13.72 5.09
CA ASP A 315 -12.01 13.11 4.96
C ASP A 315 -10.92 14.17 4.78
N THR A 316 -11.22 15.25 4.05
CA THR A 316 -10.40 16.47 4.04
C THR A 316 -10.25 17.04 5.47
N LEU A 317 -11.33 17.05 6.26
CA LEU A 317 -11.30 17.43 7.68
C LEU A 317 -10.43 16.52 8.54
N ARG A 318 -10.44 15.21 8.30
CA ARG A 318 -9.56 14.27 9.00
C ARG A 318 -8.10 14.56 8.69
N LEU A 319 -7.76 14.76 7.41
CA LEU A 319 -6.39 15.07 6.99
C LEU A 319 -5.92 16.40 7.58
N PHE A 320 -6.75 17.43 7.50
CA PHE A 320 -6.51 18.71 8.18
C PHE A 320 -6.30 18.53 9.69
N GLY A 321 -7.13 17.69 10.32
CA GLY A 321 -7.03 17.32 11.71
C GLY A 321 -5.68 16.71 12.09
N VAL A 322 -5.14 15.80 11.26
CA VAL A 322 -3.80 15.21 11.45
C VAL A 322 -2.71 16.28 11.30
N VAL A 323 -2.79 17.10 10.24
CA VAL A 323 -1.80 18.15 9.97
C VAL A 323 -1.67 19.14 11.14
N ILE A 324 -2.79 19.54 11.77
CA ILE A 324 -2.75 20.47 12.92
C ILE A 324 -2.29 19.86 14.23
N LEU A 325 -2.13 18.53 14.32
CA LEU A 325 -1.52 17.89 15.50
C LEU A 325 -0.07 18.35 15.65
N HIS A 326 0.62 18.60 14.54
CA HIS A 326 1.97 19.15 14.49
C HIS A 326 1.96 20.64 14.84
N GLU A 327 2.35 20.98 16.07
CA GLU A 327 2.24 22.34 16.60
C GLU A 327 3.05 23.37 15.79
N SER A 328 4.20 22.94 15.26
CA SER A 328 5.11 23.75 14.43
C SER A 328 4.47 24.25 13.15
N LEU A 329 3.45 23.56 12.63
CA LEU A 329 2.81 23.87 11.35
C LEU A 329 1.60 24.80 11.49
N ARG A 330 1.06 24.97 12.70
CA ARG A 330 -0.14 25.77 12.94
C ARG A 330 0.00 27.24 12.49
N PRO A 331 1.15 27.93 12.66
CA PRO A 331 1.32 29.27 12.10
C PRO A 331 1.24 29.29 10.57
N ALA A 332 1.91 28.36 9.89
CA ALA A 332 1.90 28.28 8.43
C ALA A 332 0.49 28.02 7.87
N ILE A 333 -0.32 27.20 8.55
CA ILE A 333 -1.71 26.94 8.16
C ILE A 333 -2.57 28.20 8.23
N VAL A 334 -2.35 29.06 9.22
CA VAL A 334 -3.07 30.34 9.35
C VAL A 334 -2.74 31.29 8.19
N GLU A 335 -1.53 31.19 7.66
CA GLU A 335 -1.06 31.99 6.52
C GLU A 335 -1.50 31.41 5.16
N CYS A 336 -1.95 30.15 5.10
CA CYS A 336 -2.40 29.54 3.86
C CYS A 336 -3.68 30.22 3.31
N PRO A 337 -3.72 30.57 2.01
CA PRO A 337 -4.86 31.26 1.41
C PRO A 337 -6.13 30.39 1.38
N ASN A 338 -5.96 29.07 1.30
CA ASN A 338 -7.06 28.10 1.20
C ASN A 338 -7.70 27.75 2.54
N THR A 339 -7.10 28.14 3.68
CA THR A 339 -7.60 27.76 5.02
C THR A 339 -9.01 28.30 5.29
N ILE A 340 -9.26 29.57 4.95
CA ILE A 340 -10.58 30.19 5.15
C ILE A 340 -11.61 29.58 4.19
N ALA A 341 -11.23 29.35 2.93
CA ALA A 341 -12.10 28.71 1.94
C ALA A 341 -12.50 27.29 2.38
N PHE A 342 -11.56 26.55 2.97
CA PHE A 342 -11.83 25.24 3.57
C PHE A 342 -12.80 25.33 4.76
N PHE A 343 -12.60 26.28 5.68
CA PHE A 343 -13.55 26.46 6.78
C PHE A 343 -14.96 26.82 6.29
N MET A 344 -15.07 27.63 5.23
CA MET A 344 -16.35 27.94 4.59
C MET A 344 -17.02 26.71 3.98
N SER A 345 -16.24 25.80 3.36
CA SER A 345 -16.80 24.57 2.79
C SER A 345 -17.31 23.60 3.88
N LEU A 346 -16.68 23.59 5.05
CA LEU A 346 -17.14 22.79 6.19
C LEU A 346 -18.52 23.22 6.71
N LEU A 347 -18.85 24.51 6.68
CA LEU A 347 -20.17 25.01 7.09
C LEU A 347 -21.30 24.49 6.20
N GLN A 348 -21.01 24.08 4.96
CA GLN A 348 -22.01 23.53 4.05
C GLN A 348 -22.46 22.11 4.44
N VAL A 349 -21.71 21.41 5.29
CA VAL A 349 -22.04 20.04 5.73
C VAL A 349 -23.22 20.04 6.72
N ASN A 350 -23.51 21.17 7.38
CA ASN A 350 -24.61 21.36 8.32
C ASN A 350 -24.72 20.24 9.37
N SER A 351 -23.62 19.97 10.09
CA SER A 351 -23.59 18.89 11.09
C SER A 351 -22.98 19.34 12.42
N VAL A 352 -23.60 18.88 13.51
CA VAL A 352 -23.14 19.11 14.89
C VAL A 352 -21.67 18.72 15.08
N GLY A 353 -21.27 17.58 14.51
CA GLY A 353 -19.89 17.09 14.58
C GLY A 353 -18.90 18.04 13.91
N VAL A 354 -19.24 18.59 12.74
CA VAL A 354 -18.39 19.53 12.02
C VAL A 354 -18.31 20.88 12.75
N CYS A 355 -19.43 21.43 13.25
CA CYS A 355 -19.38 22.67 14.05
C CYS A 355 -18.47 22.54 15.29
N ASN A 356 -18.53 21.40 15.97
CA ASN A 356 -17.70 21.08 17.13
C ASN A 356 -16.22 20.92 16.74
N ALA A 357 -15.95 20.26 15.61
CA ALA A 357 -14.60 20.08 15.09
C ALA A 357 -13.97 21.43 14.72
N VAL A 358 -14.69 22.27 13.97
CA VAL A 358 -14.25 23.62 13.59
C VAL A 358 -13.91 24.45 14.83
N CYS A 359 -14.76 24.46 15.87
CA CYS A 359 -14.44 25.14 17.13
C CYS A 359 -13.13 24.62 17.74
N THR A 360 -12.96 23.30 17.79
CA THR A 360 -11.78 22.67 18.37
C THR A 360 -10.50 23.01 17.61
N ILE A 361 -10.57 23.01 16.28
CA ILE A 361 -9.49 23.40 15.37
C ILE A 361 -9.11 24.87 15.60
N MET A 362 -10.10 25.76 15.53
CA MET A 362 -9.91 27.21 15.68
C MET A 362 -9.24 27.59 17.01
N LYS A 363 -9.52 26.85 18.07
CA LYS A 363 -8.88 27.04 19.39
C LYS A 363 -7.43 26.63 19.45
N ARG A 364 -6.97 25.77 18.55
CA ARG A 364 -5.58 25.29 18.48
C ARG A 364 -4.71 26.17 17.59
N LEU A 365 -5.31 26.86 16.63
CA LEU A 365 -4.59 27.76 15.73
C LEU A 365 -4.11 29.02 16.46
N PRO A 366 -2.93 29.56 16.12
CA PRO A 366 -2.45 30.84 16.63
C PRO A 366 -3.29 31.97 16.02
N LEU A 367 -4.33 32.40 16.72
CA LEU A 367 -5.23 33.45 16.24
C LEU A 367 -4.56 34.83 16.34
N THR A 368 -4.13 35.36 15.21
CA THR A 368 -3.67 36.74 15.07
C THR A 368 -4.83 37.69 14.84
N VAL A 369 -4.59 38.98 15.03
CA VAL A 369 -5.60 40.02 14.81
C VAL A 369 -6.03 40.06 13.33
N GLU A 370 -5.07 39.90 12.44
CA GLU A 370 -5.25 39.88 10.99
C GLU A 370 -6.08 38.67 10.57
N PHE A 371 -5.77 37.49 11.11
CA PHE A 371 -6.50 36.27 10.78
C PHE A 371 -7.96 36.33 11.27
N VAL A 372 -8.19 36.82 12.49
CA VAL A 372 -9.55 37.02 13.02
C VAL A 372 -10.34 38.02 12.17
N PHE A 373 -9.69 39.07 11.68
CA PHE A 373 -10.32 40.01 10.76
C PHE A 373 -10.68 39.35 9.43
N SER A 374 -9.79 38.54 8.84
CA SER A 374 -10.05 37.79 7.61
C SER A 374 -11.18 36.78 7.76
N LEU A 375 -11.32 36.14 8.93
CA LEU A 375 -12.44 35.23 9.23
C LEU A 375 -13.78 35.97 9.31
N SER A 376 -13.79 37.20 9.80
CA SER A 376 -15.00 38.04 9.81
C SER A 376 -15.32 38.55 8.40
N SER A 377 -14.35 39.12 7.69
CA SER A 377 -14.57 39.73 6.37
C SER A 377 -14.93 38.73 5.28
N SER A 378 -14.49 37.47 5.40
CA SER A 378 -14.90 36.37 4.52
C SER A 378 -16.33 35.87 4.76
N GLY A 379 -16.99 36.32 5.83
CA GLY A 379 -18.32 35.84 6.23
C GLY A 379 -18.29 34.50 6.98
N PHE A 380 -17.11 33.93 7.26
CA PHE A 380 -17.01 32.66 7.99
C PHE A 380 -17.60 32.74 9.39
N LEU A 381 -17.27 33.78 10.16
CA LEU A 381 -17.80 33.91 11.52
C LEU A 381 -19.32 34.08 11.52
N ALA A 382 -19.85 34.87 10.59
CA ALA A 382 -21.29 35.06 10.44
C ALA A 382 -21.99 33.73 10.08
N GLY A 383 -21.43 32.97 9.13
CA GLY A 383 -21.92 31.66 8.75
C GLY A 383 -21.89 30.65 9.91
N TYR A 384 -20.75 30.53 10.60
CA TYR A 384 -20.59 29.60 11.72
C TYR A 384 -21.57 29.88 12.87
N PHE A 385 -21.69 31.15 13.28
CA PHE A 385 -22.61 31.52 14.36
C PHE A 385 -24.08 31.43 13.93
N GLY A 386 -24.39 31.70 12.66
CA GLY A 386 -25.71 31.47 12.09
C GLY A 386 -26.11 29.99 12.13
N GLU A 387 -25.23 29.11 11.65
CA GLU A 387 -25.46 27.66 11.66
C GLU A 387 -25.60 27.12 13.08
N ALA A 388 -24.75 27.57 14.01
CA ALA A 388 -24.82 27.17 15.41
C ALA A 388 -26.17 27.53 16.05
N ARG A 389 -26.76 28.67 15.66
CA ARG A 389 -28.10 29.09 16.12
C ARG A 389 -29.19 28.25 15.51
N GLU A 390 -29.15 28.05 14.20
CA GLU A 390 -30.13 27.26 13.48
C GLU A 390 -30.22 25.84 14.06
N ILE A 391 -29.08 25.20 14.32
CA ILE A 391 -29.03 23.87 14.96
C ILE A 391 -29.61 23.93 16.38
N SER A 392 -29.36 25.01 17.13
CA SER A 392 -29.87 25.15 18.49
C SER A 392 -31.39 25.37 18.58
N GLU A 393 -32.01 25.90 17.53
CA GLU A 393 -33.45 26.17 17.46
C GLU A 393 -34.25 25.02 16.80
N LYS A 394 -33.58 24.15 16.03
CA LYS A 394 -34.19 23.01 15.36
C LYS A 394 -34.72 21.98 16.35
N LYS A 395 -36.06 21.90 16.49
CA LYS A 395 -36.77 20.92 17.34
C LYS A 395 -36.47 19.45 17.02
N SER A 396 -36.00 19.14 15.81
CA SER A 396 -35.68 17.78 15.37
C SER A 396 -34.32 17.27 15.87
N VAL A 397 -33.47 18.14 16.42
CA VAL A 397 -32.15 17.77 16.93
C VAL A 397 -32.25 17.41 18.41
N GLU A 398 -31.61 16.32 18.83
CA GLU A 398 -31.56 15.91 20.24
C GLU A 398 -31.03 17.05 21.13
N SER A 399 -31.66 17.25 22.30
CA SER A 399 -31.31 18.36 23.20
C SER A 399 -29.84 18.34 23.66
N SER A 400 -29.24 17.16 23.77
CA SER A 400 -27.81 16.98 24.07
C SER A 400 -26.91 17.53 22.96
N ALA A 401 -27.27 17.29 21.70
CA ALA A 401 -26.54 17.77 20.53
C ALA A 401 -26.66 19.29 20.36
N GLN A 402 -27.85 19.84 20.59
CA GLN A 402 -28.08 21.29 20.62
C GLN A 402 -27.18 21.99 21.66
N MET A 403 -27.16 21.44 22.88
CA MET A 403 -26.32 21.95 23.97
C MET A 403 -24.83 21.91 23.60
N SER A 404 -24.38 20.84 22.93
CA SER A 404 -22.99 20.73 22.48
C SER A 404 -22.61 21.83 21.49
N VAL A 405 -23.48 22.14 20.51
CA VAL A 405 -23.20 23.19 19.51
C VAL A 405 -23.19 24.57 20.17
N GLN A 406 -24.14 24.85 21.06
CA GLN A 406 -24.16 26.10 21.82
C GLN A 406 -22.89 26.27 22.67
N LEU A 407 -22.42 25.20 23.32
CA LEU A 407 -21.17 25.22 24.08
C LEU A 407 -19.95 25.48 23.17
N SER A 408 -19.91 24.86 21.98
CA SER A 408 -18.86 25.11 20.99
C SER A 408 -18.88 26.55 20.48
N ALA A 409 -20.06 27.11 20.19
CA ALA A 409 -20.20 28.51 19.81
C ALA A 409 -19.71 29.45 20.92
N LEU A 410 -20.09 29.21 22.17
CA LEU A 410 -19.60 29.96 23.33
C LEU A 410 -18.07 29.86 23.45
N ARG A 411 -17.49 28.67 23.30
CA ARG A 411 -16.02 28.47 23.38
C ARG A 411 -15.27 29.17 22.24
N LEU A 412 -15.82 29.18 21.03
CA LEU A 412 -15.20 29.89 19.92
C LEU A 412 -15.28 31.40 20.16
N LEU A 413 -16.45 31.90 20.56
CA LEU A 413 -16.69 33.31 20.89
C LEU A 413 -15.74 33.79 22.01
N ASP A 414 -15.59 32.98 23.05
CA ASP A 414 -14.65 33.18 24.15
C ASP A 414 -13.22 33.36 23.63
N THR A 415 -12.80 32.50 22.70
CA THR A 415 -11.45 32.46 22.13
C THR A 415 -11.18 33.68 21.26
N LEU A 416 -12.10 34.01 20.35
CA LEU A 416 -12.01 35.18 19.47
C LEU A 416 -11.99 36.50 20.29
N ALA A 417 -12.81 36.58 21.33
CA ALA A 417 -12.90 37.75 22.21
C ALA A 417 -11.64 38.00 23.06
N ARG A 418 -10.66 37.09 23.08
CA ARG A 418 -9.33 37.38 23.65
C ARG A 418 -8.45 38.20 22.71
N VAL A 419 -8.73 38.12 21.41
CA VAL A 419 -7.89 38.69 20.35
C VAL A 419 -8.40 40.06 19.95
N ARG A 420 -9.63 40.16 19.44
CA ARG A 420 -10.20 41.41 18.94
C ARG A 420 -11.73 41.38 18.90
N PHE A 421 -12.32 42.58 18.95
CA PHE A 421 -13.74 42.77 18.62
C PHE A 421 -14.01 42.52 17.14
N VAL A 422 -15.03 41.72 16.85
CA VAL A 422 -15.63 41.56 15.51
C VAL A 422 -17.14 41.79 15.60
N GLN A 423 -17.77 42.14 14.48
CA GLN A 423 -19.17 42.59 14.46
C GLN A 423 -20.15 41.48 14.89
N GLU A 424 -19.83 40.24 14.56
CA GLU A 424 -20.62 39.03 14.86
C GLU A 424 -20.77 38.78 16.36
N PHE A 425 -19.93 39.41 17.19
CA PHE A 425 -20.12 39.40 18.64
C PHE A 425 -21.47 40.00 19.02
N MET A 426 -21.84 41.12 18.36
CA MET A 426 -23.13 41.79 18.59
C MET A 426 -24.28 40.86 18.25
N ASP A 427 -24.15 40.14 17.14
CA ASP A 427 -25.15 39.18 16.70
C ASP A 427 -25.34 38.11 17.75
N MET A 428 -24.27 37.63 18.39
CA MET A 428 -24.26 36.57 19.41
C MET A 428 -24.73 36.96 20.81
N ILE A 429 -24.79 38.25 21.16
CA ILE A 429 -25.22 38.73 22.49
C ILE A 429 -26.60 38.20 22.94
N PRO A 430 -27.66 38.19 22.11
CA PRO A 430 -28.98 37.66 22.50
C PRO A 430 -28.87 36.25 23.08
N LEU A 431 -28.22 35.35 22.33
CA LEU A 431 -28.01 33.97 22.75
C LEU A 431 -27.21 33.89 24.06
N VAL A 432 -26.15 34.68 24.21
CA VAL A 432 -25.35 34.69 25.45
C VAL A 432 -26.18 35.13 26.65
N VAL A 433 -26.99 36.19 26.50
CA VAL A 433 -27.89 36.71 27.55
C VAL A 433 -28.93 35.66 27.94
N ASP A 434 -29.55 35.02 26.95
CA ASP A 434 -30.58 34.01 27.19
C ASP A 434 -30.00 32.78 27.89
N LEU A 435 -28.81 32.32 27.48
CA LEU A 435 -28.10 31.22 28.13
C LEU A 435 -27.64 31.57 29.55
N CYS A 436 -27.25 32.81 29.84
CA CYS A 436 -26.94 33.24 31.21
C CYS A 436 -28.17 33.13 32.13
N ARG A 437 -29.37 33.46 31.61
CA ARG A 437 -30.61 33.49 32.38
C ARG A 437 -31.26 32.12 32.54
N THR A 438 -31.30 31.36 31.45
CA THR A 438 -32.12 30.15 31.33
C THR A 438 -31.32 28.89 31.07
N GLY A 439 -30.05 29.02 30.68
CA GLY A 439 -29.25 27.96 30.09
C GLY A 439 -28.79 26.85 31.04
N LYS A 440 -29.26 26.79 32.30
CA LYS A 440 -28.88 25.79 33.32
C LYS A 440 -27.37 25.47 33.30
N GLU A 441 -26.97 24.37 32.68
CA GLU A 441 -25.58 23.91 32.55
C GLU A 441 -24.70 24.82 31.68
N LEU A 442 -25.28 25.51 30.69
CA LEU A 442 -24.62 26.50 29.85
C LEU A 442 -24.55 27.91 30.48
N ALA A 443 -25.21 28.14 31.62
CA ALA A 443 -25.20 29.45 32.27
C ALA A 443 -23.76 29.86 32.65
N LEU A 444 -22.97 28.91 33.19
CA LEU A 444 -21.60 29.17 33.59
C LEU A 444 -20.67 29.57 32.41
N PRO A 445 -20.57 28.80 31.31
CA PRO A 445 -19.77 29.22 30.15
C PRO A 445 -20.32 30.50 29.49
N ALA A 446 -21.64 30.69 29.45
CA ALA A 446 -22.23 31.92 28.92
C ALA A 446 -21.85 33.15 29.76
N SER A 447 -21.89 33.04 31.09
CA SER A 447 -21.44 34.11 31.99
C SER A 447 -19.95 34.42 31.83
N ALA A 448 -19.12 33.40 31.63
CA ALA A 448 -17.69 33.61 31.36
C ALA A 448 -17.45 34.37 30.06
N VAL A 449 -18.19 34.05 28.99
CA VAL A 449 -18.15 34.77 27.72
C VAL A 449 -18.67 36.20 27.88
N ALA A 450 -19.76 36.41 28.61
CA ALA A 450 -20.31 37.74 28.88
C ALA A 450 -19.29 38.68 29.53
N VAL A 451 -18.53 38.18 30.52
CA VAL A 451 -17.43 38.93 31.17
C VAL A 451 -16.33 39.34 30.19
N ARG A 452 -16.10 38.56 29.12
CA ARG A 452 -15.12 38.94 28.09
C ARG A 452 -15.67 39.95 27.12
N LEU A 453 -16.87 39.71 26.60
CA LEU A 453 -17.50 40.58 25.63
C LEU A 453 -17.76 41.98 26.19
N VAL A 454 -18.13 42.10 27.47
CA VAL A 454 -18.38 43.40 28.11
C VAL A 454 -17.15 44.30 28.16
N ARG A 455 -15.94 43.79 27.92
CA ARG A 455 -14.72 44.61 27.76
C ARG A 455 -14.77 45.50 26.52
N TYR A 456 -15.63 45.17 25.55
CA TYR A 456 -15.82 45.96 24.34
C TYR A 456 -17.02 46.91 24.53
N PRO A 457 -16.84 48.23 24.38
CA PRO A 457 -17.90 49.23 24.62
C PRO A 457 -19.23 48.95 23.92
N LYS A 458 -19.18 48.51 22.65
CA LYS A 458 -20.38 48.18 21.87
C LYS A 458 -21.16 47.01 22.49
N CYS A 459 -20.45 45.96 22.90
CA CYS A 459 -21.03 44.80 23.56
C CYS A 459 -21.59 45.16 24.95
N ALA A 460 -20.88 46.00 25.71
CA ALA A 460 -21.32 46.46 27.02
C ALA A 460 -22.67 47.20 26.94
N LYS A 461 -22.79 48.13 25.99
CA LYS A 461 -24.02 48.88 25.76
C LYS A 461 -25.20 47.97 25.41
N GLU A 462 -24.98 46.99 24.54
CA GLU A 462 -26.04 46.05 24.13
C GLU A 462 -26.43 45.08 25.25
N MET A 463 -25.47 44.55 26.00
CA MET A 463 -25.77 43.67 27.16
C MET A 463 -26.54 44.41 28.25
N LYS A 464 -26.24 45.69 28.48
CA LYS A 464 -27.00 46.57 29.38
C LYS A 464 -28.39 46.88 28.84
N ALA A 465 -28.53 47.17 27.55
CA ALA A 465 -29.83 47.36 26.90
C ALA A 465 -30.74 46.12 27.06
N ARG A 466 -30.13 44.93 27.09
CA ARG A 466 -30.82 43.66 27.36
C ARG A 466 -31.00 43.33 28.83
N LYS A 467 -30.65 44.23 29.77
CA LYS A 467 -30.81 44.08 31.22
C LYS A 467 -30.05 42.90 31.82
N LEU A 468 -28.87 42.58 31.29
CA LEU A 468 -28.03 41.53 31.87
C LEU A 468 -27.39 41.96 33.20
N ASP A 469 -27.13 43.26 33.37
CA ASP A 469 -26.63 43.83 34.62
C ASP A 469 -27.68 43.76 35.75
N GLU A 470 -28.96 44.04 35.44
CA GLU A 470 -30.06 43.87 36.40
C GLU A 470 -30.18 42.41 36.86
N PHE A 471 -30.04 41.46 35.94
CA PHE A 471 -30.03 40.03 36.27
C PHE A 471 -28.89 39.66 37.23
N TYR A 472 -27.66 40.13 36.98
CA TYR A 472 -26.53 39.81 37.87
C TYR A 472 -26.58 40.51 39.24
N LYS A 473 -27.38 41.57 39.39
CA LYS A 473 -27.63 42.21 40.70
C LYS A 473 -28.63 41.41 41.57
N GLN A 474 -29.43 40.53 40.96
CA GLN A 474 -30.39 39.69 41.68
C GLN A 474 -29.70 38.51 42.38
N PRO A 475 -30.33 37.91 43.41
CA PRO A 475 -29.79 36.72 44.06
C PRO A 475 -29.77 35.52 43.10
N ILE A 476 -28.57 35.11 42.69
CA ILE A 476 -28.34 33.93 41.84
C ILE A 476 -28.03 32.70 42.72
N ALA A 477 -28.72 31.60 42.46
CA ALA A 477 -28.60 30.36 43.23
C ALA A 477 -27.25 29.63 43.02
N ASP A 478 -26.70 29.57 41.80
CA ASP A 478 -25.38 28.96 41.56
C ASP A 478 -24.26 29.95 41.95
N PRO A 479 -23.44 29.64 42.99
CA PRO A 479 -22.39 30.53 43.47
C PRO A 479 -21.28 30.78 42.42
N ARG A 480 -21.07 29.85 41.48
CA ARG A 480 -20.08 30.00 40.41
C ARG A 480 -20.56 31.00 39.37
N VAL A 481 -21.84 30.94 39.00
CA VAL A 481 -22.46 31.92 38.08
C VAL A 481 -22.45 33.31 38.74
N LYS A 482 -22.78 33.39 40.03
CA LYS A 482 -22.70 34.65 40.80
C LYS A 482 -21.29 35.27 40.74
N LYS A 483 -20.23 34.48 40.94
CA LYS A 483 -18.84 34.95 40.83
C LYS A 483 -18.52 35.56 39.46
N TYR A 484 -19.06 35.02 38.37
CA TYR A 484 -18.91 35.63 37.04
C TYR A 484 -19.80 36.86 36.87
N GLY A 485 -20.99 36.88 37.47
CA GLY A 485 -21.85 38.07 37.53
C GLY A 485 -21.18 39.26 38.23
N ASP A 486 -20.56 39.03 39.39
CA ASP A 486 -19.83 40.07 40.12
C ASP A 486 -18.66 40.63 39.27
N LYS A 487 -17.93 39.74 38.59
CA LYS A 487 -16.87 40.14 37.64
C LYS A 487 -17.43 40.92 36.46
N PHE A 488 -18.58 40.52 35.94
CA PHE A 488 -19.24 41.21 34.83
C PHE A 488 -19.58 42.65 35.23
N LEU A 489 -20.22 42.84 36.38
CA LEU A 489 -20.58 44.17 36.90
C LEU A 489 -19.35 45.04 37.15
N ALA A 490 -18.26 44.46 37.66
CA ALA A 490 -17.00 45.18 37.90
C ALA A 490 -16.31 45.63 36.59
N VAL A 491 -16.36 44.81 35.53
CA VAL A 491 -15.82 45.21 34.23
C VAL A 491 -16.73 46.24 33.55
N LEU A 492 -18.04 46.07 33.65
CA LEU A 492 -19.03 46.99 33.09
C LEU A 492 -18.87 48.40 33.67
N SER A 493 -18.77 48.53 35.00
CA SER A 493 -18.59 49.84 35.64
C SER A 493 -17.29 50.54 35.22
N LYS A 494 -16.21 49.76 35.02
CA LYS A 494 -14.95 50.29 34.48
C LYS A 494 -15.13 50.84 33.07
N ILE A 495 -15.80 50.12 32.17
CA ILE A 495 -16.05 50.58 30.80
C ILE A 495 -16.96 51.81 30.78
N GLU A 496 -17.98 51.87 31.63
CA GLU A 496 -18.87 53.05 31.74
C GLU A 496 -18.13 54.30 32.21
N SER A 497 -17.19 54.15 33.15
CA SER A 497 -16.35 55.26 33.60
C SER A 497 -15.43 55.78 32.48
N GLN A 498 -14.99 54.91 31.57
CA GLN A 498 -14.15 55.26 30.42
C GLN A 498 -14.92 55.91 29.26
N LEU A 499 -16.23 55.66 29.17
CA LEU A 499 -17.10 56.25 28.13
C LEU A 499 -17.72 57.59 28.55
N SER A 500 -17.69 57.91 29.84
CA SER A 500 -18.19 59.16 30.41
C SER A 500 -17.10 60.24 30.51
N GLN A 501 -15.85 59.88 30.20
CA GLN A 501 -14.71 60.78 29.95
C GLN A 501 -14.53 60.93 28.43
#